data_AF-A0A971H0X4-F1
#
_entry.id   AF-A0A971H0X4-F1
#
_cell.length_a   1.000
_cell.length_b   1.000
_cell.length_c   1.000
_cell.angle_alpha   90.00
_cell.angle_beta   90.00
_cell.angle_gamma   90.00
#
_symmetry.space_group_name_H-M   'P 1'
#
loop_
_entity.id
_entity.type
_entity.pdbx_description
1 polymer ?
#
loop_
_entity_poly.entity_id
_entity_poly.type
_entity_poly.pdbx_seq_one_letter_code
_entity_poly.pdbx_strand_id
1 'polypeptide(L)'
;MFKFILKRILYAIITLFVIVTLTFFLISAAPGDPIAAKVEQMPERAQSIIRKKYGLDKPVTERYLIYMKNLITTGDFGDSIVYTGKSANDVIKENAPVSAKIGLIAFVFEFTFGVLLGLVSALY
;
A
#
# COMPACT_ATOMS: atom_id res chain seq x y z
N MET A 1 16.54 23.48 12.46
CA MET A 1 15.69 23.00 11.33
C MET A 1 16.11 21.63 10.80
N PHE A 2 17.39 21.38 10.48
CA PHE A 2 17.84 20.06 9.97
C PHE A 2 17.49 18.86 10.88
N LYS A 3 17.77 18.96 12.19
CA LYS A 3 17.38 17.92 13.17
C LYS A 3 15.87 17.64 13.19
N PHE A 4 15.04 18.65 12.93
CA PHE A 4 13.58 18.53 12.91
C PHE A 4 13.11 17.81 11.64
N ILE A 5 13.66 18.17 10.48
CA ILE A 5 13.37 17.50 9.20
C ILE A 5 13.77 16.02 9.28
N LEU A 6 14.95 15.72 9.82
CA LEU A 6 15.41 14.34 9.98
C LEU A 6 14.49 13.52 10.88
N LYS A 7 14.05 14.08 12.01
CA LYS A 7 13.04 13.43 12.88
C LYS A 7 11.75 13.15 12.13
N ARG A 8 11.25 14.11 11.33
CA ARG A 8 10.02 13.93 10.53
C ARG A 8 10.16 12.83 9.49
N ILE A 9 11.27 12.78 8.76
CA ILE A 9 11.54 11.72 7.78
C ILE A 9 11.60 10.36 8.47
N LEU A 10 12.26 10.28 9.63
CA LEU A 10 12.32 9.04 10.41
C LEU A 10 10.92 8.58 10.84
N TYR A 11 10.08 9.49 11.35
CA TYR A 11 8.69 9.16 11.68
C TYR A 11 7.91 8.67 10.46
N ALA A 12 8.03 9.34 9.31
CA ALA A 12 7.35 8.92 8.09
C ALA A 12 7.77 7.50 7.65
N ILE A 13 9.07 7.19 7.70
CA ILE A 13 9.59 5.85 7.37
C ILE A 13 9.01 4.81 8.32
N ILE A 14 9.03 5.06 9.63
CA ILE A 14 8.48 4.14 10.63
C ILE A 14 6.98 3.94 10.42
N THR A 15 6.22 5.02 10.19
CA THR A 15 4.78 4.96 9.94
C THR A 15 4.48 4.13 8.70
N LEU A 16 5.19 4.36 7.59
CA LEU A 16 5.02 3.57 6.37
C LEU A 16 5.36 2.09 6.60
N PHE A 17 6.46 1.80 7.31
CA PHE A 17 6.84 0.43 7.66
C PHE A 17 5.75 -0.27 8.46
N VAL A 18 5.19 0.40 9.48
CA VAL A 18 4.09 -0.14 10.29
C VAL A 18 2.85 -0.38 9.43
N ILE A 19 2.46 0.57 8.59
CA ILE A 19 1.29 0.43 7.70
C ILE A 19 1.45 -0.76 6.76
N VAL A 20 2.61 -0.87 6.10
CA VAL A 20 2.88 -1.97 5.16
C VAL A 20 2.86 -3.32 5.88
N THR A 21 3.50 -3.40 7.06
CA THR A 21 3.53 -4.62 7.88
C THR A 21 2.12 -5.02 8.31
N LEU A 22 1.36 -4.09 8.89
CA LEU A 22 0.00 -4.35 9.34
C LEU A 22 -0.90 -4.76 8.16
N THR A 23 -0.83 -4.05 7.04
CA THR A 23 -1.64 -4.37 5.86
C THR A 23 -1.32 -5.77 5.33
N PHE A 24 -0.04 -6.15 5.27
CA PHE A 24 0.36 -7.49 4.85
C PHE A 24 -0.23 -8.57 5.77
N PHE A 25 -0.12 -8.41 7.08
CA PHE A 25 -0.65 -9.39 8.04
C PHE A 25 -2.17 -9.40 8.07
N LEU A 26 -2.84 -8.25 7.92
CA LEU A 26 -4.29 -8.16 7.82
C LEU A 26 -4.82 -8.94 6.61
N ILE A 27 -4.20 -8.76 5.44
CA ILE A 27 -4.56 -9.51 4.22
C ILE A 27 -4.23 -11.00 4.39
N SER A 28 -3.10 -11.32 5.03
CA SER A 28 -2.67 -12.70 5.23
C SER A 28 -3.52 -13.48 6.25
N ALA A 29 -4.10 -12.77 7.22
CA ALA A 29 -4.96 -13.34 8.26
C ALA A 29 -6.45 -13.30 7.89
N ALA A 30 -6.82 -12.59 6.81
CA ALA A 30 -8.19 -12.53 6.35
C ALA A 30 -8.71 -13.95 6.03
N PRO A 31 -9.92 -14.31 6.49
CA PRO A 31 -10.49 -15.62 6.21
C PRO A 31 -10.84 -15.73 4.72
N GLY A 32 -10.14 -16.61 4.01
CA GLY A 32 -10.27 -16.83 2.57
C GLY A 32 -8.95 -16.58 1.83
N ASP A 33 -8.65 -17.41 0.83
CA ASP A 33 -7.52 -17.13 -0.05
C ASP A 33 -7.92 -15.96 -0.96
N PRO A 34 -7.21 -14.81 -0.92
CA PRO A 34 -7.56 -13.62 -1.69
C PRO A 34 -7.56 -13.86 -3.21
N ILE A 35 -7.00 -14.98 -3.65
CA ILE A 35 -6.94 -15.41 -5.05
C ILE A 35 -7.89 -16.59 -5.32
N ALA A 36 -8.47 -17.24 -4.29
CA ALA A 36 -9.35 -18.40 -4.46
C ALA A 36 -10.56 -18.11 -5.34
N ALA A 37 -11.24 -16.98 -5.15
CA ALA A 37 -12.39 -16.61 -5.98
C ALA A 37 -12.06 -16.57 -7.49
N LYS A 38 -10.79 -16.36 -7.84
CA LYS A 38 -10.30 -16.29 -9.23
C LYS A 38 -9.69 -17.61 -9.73
N VAL A 39 -9.27 -18.46 -8.80
CA VAL A 39 -8.51 -19.69 -9.06
C VAL A 39 -9.37 -20.94 -8.94
N GLU A 40 -10.47 -20.90 -8.18
CA GLU A 40 -11.41 -22.03 -8.00
C GLU A 40 -12.04 -22.50 -9.33
N GLN A 41 -12.21 -21.61 -10.30
CA GLN A 41 -12.75 -21.95 -11.62
C GLN A 41 -11.71 -22.57 -12.57
N MET A 42 -10.43 -22.66 -12.15
CA MET A 42 -9.35 -23.14 -12.99
C MET A 42 -9.03 -24.63 -12.74
N PRO A 43 -8.50 -25.36 -13.73
CA PRO A 43 -8.01 -26.72 -13.54
C PRO A 43 -6.96 -26.80 -12.43
N GLU A 44 -6.93 -27.89 -11.65
CA GLU A 44 -6.04 -28.07 -10.49
C GLU A 44 -4.56 -27.76 -10.78
N ARG A 45 -4.08 -28.12 -11.99
CA ARG A 45 -2.71 -27.79 -12.42
C ARG A 45 -2.47 -26.29 -12.47
N ALA A 46 -3.39 -25.51 -13.03
CA ALA A 46 -3.28 -24.05 -13.09
C ALA A 46 -3.35 -23.43 -11.68
N GLN A 47 -4.17 -24.00 -10.78
CA GLN A 47 -4.25 -23.53 -9.39
C GLN A 47 -2.89 -23.64 -8.67
N SER A 48 -2.21 -24.78 -8.80
CA SER A 48 -0.90 -24.99 -8.17
C SER A 48 0.18 -24.03 -8.69
N ILE A 49 0.16 -23.72 -10.00
CA ILE A 49 1.10 -22.77 -10.61
C ILE A 49 0.87 -21.36 -10.06
N ILE A 50 -0.39 -20.94 -9.97
CA ILE A 50 -0.75 -19.61 -9.47
C ILE A 50 -0.41 -19.48 -7.98
N ARG A 51 -0.72 -20.50 -7.16
CA ARG A 51 -0.36 -20.51 -5.74
C ARG A 51 1.14 -20.34 -5.52
N LYS A 52 1.98 -21.03 -6.30
CA LYS A 52 3.44 -20.84 -6.28
C LYS A 52 3.87 -19.46 -6.75
N LYS A 53 3.25 -18.93 -7.80
CA LYS A 53 3.55 -17.58 -8.32
C LYS A 53 3.37 -16.51 -7.24
N TYR A 54 2.31 -16.61 -6.43
CA TYR A 54 2.02 -15.68 -5.33
C TYR A 54 2.70 -16.08 -4.00
N GLY A 55 3.52 -17.13 -3.98
CA GLY A 55 4.20 -17.61 -2.76
C GLY A 55 3.24 -18.09 -1.67
N LEU A 56 2.03 -18.55 -2.05
CA LEU A 56 1.03 -19.10 -1.14
C LEU A 56 1.41 -20.51 -0.65
N ASP A 57 2.43 -21.13 -1.26
CA ASP A 57 3.04 -22.39 -0.83
C ASP A 57 4.03 -22.22 0.33
N LYS A 58 4.42 -20.98 0.65
CA LYS A 58 5.44 -20.67 1.66
C LYS A 58 4.83 -20.24 3.00
N PRO A 59 5.53 -20.43 4.13
CA PRO A 59 5.14 -19.86 5.40
C PRO A 59 4.97 -18.34 5.34
N VAL A 60 4.00 -17.79 6.09
CA VAL A 60 3.67 -16.35 6.09
C VAL A 60 4.91 -15.48 6.35
N THR A 61 5.78 -15.91 7.27
CA THR A 61 7.02 -15.21 7.59
C THR A 61 7.97 -15.14 6.41
N GLU A 62 8.12 -16.24 5.65
CA GLU A 62 8.99 -16.25 4.46
C GLU A 62 8.41 -15.34 3.37
N ARG A 63 7.09 -15.38 3.15
CA ARG A 63 6.40 -14.50 2.20
C ARG A 63 6.58 -13.03 2.57
N TYR A 64 6.49 -12.70 3.86
CA TYR A 64 6.72 -11.33 4.36
C TYR A 64 8.16 -10.87 4.11
N LEU A 65 9.16 -11.71 4.39
CA LEU A 65 10.57 -11.37 4.18
C LEU A 65 10.89 -11.15 2.69
N ILE A 66 10.36 -12.00 1.81
CA ILE A 66 10.51 -11.83 0.35
C ILE A 66 9.85 -10.52 -0.10
N TYR A 67 8.62 -10.26 0.35
CA TYR A 67 7.90 -9.04 0.01
C TYR A 67 8.65 -7.78 0.46
N MET A 68 9.08 -7.73 1.73
CA MET A 68 9.83 -6.59 2.27
C MET A 68 11.18 -6.40 1.58
N LYS A 69 11.88 -7.50 1.26
CA LYS A 69 13.14 -7.44 0.52
C LYS A 69 12.92 -6.78 -0.83
N ASN A 70 11.98 -7.27 -1.63
CA ASN A 70 11.69 -6.71 -2.96
C ASN A 70 11.24 -5.24 -2.86
N LEU A 71 10.36 -4.93 -1.91
CA LEU A 71 9.90 -3.56 -1.68
C LEU A 71 11.06 -2.60 -1.37
N ILE A 72 12.02 -3.01 -0.54
CA ILE A 72 13.15 -2.17 -0.14
C ILE A 72 14.24 -2.11 -1.23
N THR A 73 14.54 -3.22 -1.91
CA THR A 73 15.66 -3.27 -2.86
C THR A 73 15.32 -2.81 -4.26
N THR A 74 14.12 -3.15 -4.74
CA THR A 74 13.68 -2.85 -6.12
C THR A 74 12.50 -1.89 -6.17
N GLY A 75 11.88 -1.58 -5.02
CA GLY A 75 10.65 -0.79 -4.99
C GLY A 75 9.45 -1.56 -5.56
N ASP A 76 9.51 -2.89 -5.60
CA ASP A 76 8.50 -3.74 -6.19
C ASP A 76 7.43 -4.12 -5.15
N PHE A 77 6.18 -3.70 -5.38
CA PHE A 77 5.03 -4.00 -4.55
C PHE A 77 4.36 -5.34 -4.93
N GLY A 78 4.88 -6.04 -5.95
CA GLY A 78 4.37 -7.31 -6.43
C GLY A 78 3.20 -7.17 -7.41
N ASP A 79 2.52 -8.29 -7.66
CA ASP A 79 1.39 -8.37 -8.60
C ASP A 79 0.09 -7.90 -7.95
N SER A 80 -0.77 -7.23 -8.74
CA SER A 80 -2.12 -6.90 -8.28
C SER A 80 -2.99 -8.17 -8.21
N ILE A 81 -3.60 -8.40 -7.05
CA ILE A 81 -4.58 -9.48 -6.87
C ILE A 81 -5.92 -9.11 -7.55
N VAL A 82 -6.24 -7.81 -7.54
CA VAL A 82 -7.47 -7.25 -8.15
C VAL A 82 -7.34 -7.19 -9.67
N TYR A 83 -6.30 -6.51 -10.18
CA TYR A 83 -6.06 -6.30 -11.61
C TYR A 83 -5.10 -7.37 -12.16
N THR A 84 -5.65 -8.49 -12.64
CA THR A 84 -4.84 -9.60 -13.14
C THR A 84 -4.03 -9.18 -14.37
N GLY A 85 -2.74 -9.52 -14.36
CA GLY A 85 -1.78 -9.18 -15.42
C GLY A 85 -1.13 -7.81 -15.26
N LYS A 86 -1.51 -7.02 -14.24
CA LYS A 86 -0.84 -5.75 -13.90
C LYS A 86 -0.03 -5.89 -12.61
N SER A 87 1.15 -5.27 -12.57
CA SER A 87 1.86 -5.09 -11.31
C SER A 87 1.14 -4.06 -10.44
N ALA A 88 1.30 -4.16 -9.13
CA ALA A 88 0.80 -3.14 -8.21
C ALA A 88 1.44 -1.78 -8.48
N ASN A 89 2.71 -1.75 -8.88
CA ASN A 89 3.42 -0.54 -9.30
C ASN A 89 2.75 0.17 -10.48
N ASP A 90 2.33 -0.58 -11.50
CA ASP A 90 1.65 -0.01 -12.66
C ASP A 90 0.30 0.59 -12.27
N VAL A 91 -0.46 -0.13 -11.44
CA VAL A 91 -1.75 0.36 -10.92
C VAL A 91 -1.55 1.62 -10.09
N ILE A 92 -0.55 1.66 -9.21
CA ILE A 92 -0.21 2.85 -8.42
C ILE A 92 0.17 4.01 -9.35
N LYS A 93 1.02 3.77 -10.33
CA LYS A 93 1.50 4.80 -11.25
C LYS A 93 0.38 5.38 -12.12
N GLU A 94 -0.54 4.54 -12.58
CA GLU A 94 -1.70 4.93 -13.37
C GLU A 94 -2.67 5.80 -12.56
N ASN A 95 -2.89 5.48 -11.27
CA ASN A 95 -3.86 6.16 -10.42
C ASN A 95 -3.28 7.32 -9.60
N ALA A 96 -1.96 7.35 -9.37
CA ALA A 96 -1.30 8.37 -8.54
C ALA A 96 -1.62 9.82 -8.97
N PRO A 97 -1.65 10.18 -10.26
CA PRO A 97 -2.00 11.55 -10.68
C PRO A 97 -3.43 11.95 -10.31
N VAL A 98 -4.37 11.01 -10.36
CA VAL A 98 -5.77 11.25 -9.99
C VAL A 98 -5.88 11.55 -8.50
N SER A 99 -5.26 10.72 -7.67
CA SER A 99 -5.20 10.93 -6.21
C SER A 99 -4.48 12.23 -5.85
N ALA A 100 -3.38 12.56 -6.54
CA ALA A 100 -2.65 13.82 -6.33
C ALA A 100 -3.51 15.04 -6.67
N LYS A 101 -4.29 14.98 -7.76
CA LYS A 101 -5.21 16.08 -8.13
C LYS A 101 -6.29 16.30 -7.07
N ILE A 102 -6.93 15.23 -6.61
CA ILE A 102 -7.96 15.32 -5.55
C ILE A 102 -7.34 15.83 -4.25
N GLY A 103 -6.19 15.29 -3.85
CA GLY A 103 -5.47 15.72 -2.65
C GLY A 103 -5.05 17.19 -2.71
N LEU A 104 -4.62 17.68 -3.88
CA LEU A 104 -4.27 19.09 -4.05
C LEU A 104 -5.49 20.00 -3.91
N ILE A 105 -6.63 19.63 -4.49
CA ILE A 105 -7.88 20.37 -4.32
C ILE A 105 -8.26 20.40 -2.84
N ALA A 106 -8.29 19.24 -2.17
CA ALA A 106 -8.60 19.15 -0.75
C ALA A 106 -7.66 20.02 0.10
N PHE A 107 -6.36 19.99 -0.18
CA PHE A 107 -5.37 20.81 0.51
C PHE A 107 -5.65 22.31 0.35
N VAL A 108 -6.01 22.78 -0.85
CA VAL A 108 -6.36 24.20 -1.06
C VAL A 108 -7.59 24.57 -0.21
N PHE A 109 -8.63 23.74 -0.22
CA PHE A 109 -9.82 23.95 0.62
C PHE A 109 -9.48 23.97 2.11
N GLU A 110 -8.78 22.94 2.61
CA GLU A 110 -8.37 22.84 4.01
C GLU A 110 -7.49 24.01 4.44
N PHE A 111 -6.54 24.42 3.60
CA PHE A 111 -5.69 25.56 3.89
C PHE A 111 -6.49 26.85 3.97
N THR A 112 -7.38 27.12 2.99
CA THR A 112 -8.20 28.33 3.00
C THR A 112 -9.12 28.38 4.21
N PHE A 113 -9.95 27.35 4.43
CA PHE A 113 -10.91 27.35 5.54
C PHE A 113 -10.23 27.20 6.89
N GLY A 114 -9.19 26.36 6.99
CA GLY A 114 -8.44 26.15 8.23
C GLY A 114 -7.74 27.41 8.71
N VAL A 115 -7.14 28.18 7.80
CA VAL A 115 -6.52 29.47 8.14
C VAL A 115 -7.60 30.49 8.53
N LEU A 116 -8.69 30.61 7.78
CA LEU A 116 -9.76 31.56 8.10
C LEU A 116 -10.38 31.28 9.47
N LEU A 117 -10.75 30.03 9.74
CA LEU A 117 -11.32 29.63 11.02
C LEU A 117 -10.31 29.77 12.17
N GLY A 118 -9.03 29.44 11.93
CA GLY A 118 -7.96 29.63 12.89
C GLY A 118 -7.75 31.10 13.25
N LEU A 119 -7.86 32.01 12.28
CA LEU A 119 -7.79 33.45 12.52
C LEU A 119 -9.00 33.95 13.33
N VAL A 120 -10.21 33.53 12.97
CA VAL A 120 -11.43 33.90 13.72
C VAL A 120 -11.32 33.44 15.17
N SER A 121 -10.93 32.19 15.41
CA SER A 121 -10.74 31.62 16.76
C SER A 121 -9.60 32.28 17.56
N ALA A 122 -8.66 32.95 16.90
CA ALA A 122 -7.58 33.68 17.57
C ALA A 122 -8.00 35.10 17.96
N LEU A 123 -8.95 35.69 17.23
CA LEU A 123 -9.40 37.07 17.42
C LEU A 123 -10.65 37.20 18.31
N TYR A 124 -11.51 36.19 18.30
CA TYR A 124 -12.76 36.12 19.05
C TYR A 124 -12.77 34.88 19.95
#